data_AF-A0A2V8FR08-F1
#
_entry.id   AF-A0A2V8FR08-F1
#
_cell.length_a   1.000
_cell.length_b   1.000
_cell.length_c   1.000
_cell.angle_alpha   90.00
_cell.angle_beta   90.00
_cell.angle_gamma   90.00
#
_symmetry.space_group_name_H-M   'P 1'
#
loop_
_entity.id
_entity.type
_entity.pdbx_description
1 polymer ?
#
loop_
_entity_poly.entity_id
_entity_poly.type
_entity_poly.pdbx_seq_one_letter_code
_entity_poly.pdbx_strand_id
1 'polypeptide(L)'
;MAKSADQLIEEPTADFPDLVDLVINEETKAVEFWCIGPLRGETSFVTRVNAGLTTSGHTTVWIPPERNALPWVLPRRGEVERHVDGDTDPCYFRDLLRWITDNVDLPSRAFAVLLTAWVVHTFLIDLLSDSPYILLLGPPEYGKSRALVTCISVARRGILTSTAREAALIRYATDLRASVAIDAIDFMAQVRPMQDYFAARTKHDGTVTTRVLDHKAGPFKGTQHYEAFGATLVTSNTALSEDWIASRTLVVMACRGVRDFPAPIDKSLALVLKERGTAFRARMMQRVLAEGSLPIPQRMAPGRLGDMMAGLALALQLTDPSYLPVLHGLAETFAAARKAEVGDTFEVDLLRDCIA
;
A
#
# COMPACT_ATOMS: atom_id res chain seq x y z
N MET A 1 -16.88 -49.94 -7.14
CA MET A 1 -15.96 -48.79 -7.02
C MET A 1 -16.74 -47.54 -7.37
N ALA A 2 -17.19 -46.78 -6.38
CA ALA A 2 -17.85 -45.50 -6.61
C ALA A 2 -16.78 -44.47 -7.02
N LYS A 3 -16.94 -43.84 -8.19
CA LYS A 3 -16.19 -42.63 -8.52
C LYS A 3 -16.56 -41.60 -7.45
N SER A 4 -15.60 -41.16 -6.62
CA SER A 4 -15.82 -40.00 -5.76
C SER A 4 -16.14 -38.83 -6.69
N ALA A 5 -17.32 -38.24 -6.53
CA ALA A 5 -17.63 -37.00 -7.22
C ALA A 5 -16.60 -35.95 -6.77
N ASP A 6 -15.91 -35.32 -7.74
CA ASP A 6 -15.06 -34.15 -7.46
C ASP A 6 -15.93 -33.15 -6.69
N GLN A 7 -15.60 -32.92 -5.42
CA GLN A 7 -16.27 -31.90 -4.62
C GLN A 7 -15.74 -30.53 -5.06
N LEU A 8 -16.65 -29.70 -5.57
CA LEU A 8 -16.38 -28.30 -5.90
C LEU A 8 -16.43 -27.49 -4.59
N ILE A 9 -15.32 -26.84 -4.26
CA ILE A 9 -15.21 -26.01 -3.06
C ILE A 9 -15.11 -24.56 -3.53
N GLU A 10 -16.09 -23.73 -3.19
CA GLU A 10 -16.02 -22.30 -3.44
C GLU A 10 -15.28 -21.60 -2.29
N GLU A 11 -14.26 -20.82 -2.63
CA GLU A 11 -13.42 -20.12 -1.67
C GLU A 11 -13.39 -18.61 -2.00
N PRO A 12 -13.93 -17.74 -1.13
CA PRO A 12 -13.82 -16.30 -1.30
C PRO A 12 -12.36 -15.85 -1.21
N THR A 13 -11.87 -15.11 -2.21
CA THR A 13 -10.54 -14.50 -2.18
C THR A 13 -10.53 -13.12 -2.83
N ALA A 14 -9.75 -12.20 -2.29
CA ALA A 14 -9.47 -10.92 -2.91
C ALA A 14 -8.13 -10.88 -3.63
N ASP A 15 -7.35 -11.97 -3.67
CA ASP A 15 -5.98 -11.96 -4.19
C ASP A 15 -5.55 -13.31 -4.78
N PHE A 16 -4.79 -13.25 -5.88
CA PHE A 16 -4.10 -14.38 -6.52
C PHE A 16 -3.10 -13.83 -7.58
N PRO A 17 -2.11 -14.63 -8.03
CA PRO A 17 -0.97 -14.12 -8.82
C PRO A 17 -1.32 -13.30 -10.09
N ASP A 18 -2.36 -13.69 -10.83
CA ASP A 18 -2.73 -13.04 -12.10
C ASP A 18 -3.77 -11.92 -11.93
N LEU A 19 -4.16 -11.60 -10.69
CA LEU A 19 -5.15 -10.57 -10.39
C LEU A 19 -4.53 -9.17 -10.50
N VAL A 20 -5.07 -8.37 -11.43
CA VAL A 20 -4.86 -6.91 -11.43
C VAL A 20 -5.55 -6.33 -10.20
N ASP A 21 -6.86 -6.40 -10.13
CA ASP A 21 -7.62 -5.99 -8.94
C ASP A 21 -9.06 -6.48 -8.98
N LEU A 22 -9.80 -6.21 -7.90
CA LEU A 22 -11.26 -6.30 -7.86
C LEU A 22 -11.88 -5.06 -8.50
N VAL A 23 -12.87 -5.26 -9.35
CA VAL A 23 -13.67 -4.19 -9.97
C VAL A 23 -15.14 -4.35 -9.65
N ILE A 24 -15.92 -3.29 -9.84
CA ILE A 24 -17.38 -3.38 -9.86
C ILE A 24 -17.88 -3.29 -11.30
N ASN A 25 -18.75 -4.21 -11.69
CA ASN A 25 -19.49 -4.15 -12.93
C ASN A 25 -20.65 -3.15 -12.77
N GLU A 26 -20.65 -2.09 -13.58
CA GLU A 26 -21.61 -1.00 -13.45
C GLU A 26 -23.05 -1.41 -13.77
N GLU A 27 -23.24 -2.43 -14.61
CA GLU A 27 -24.55 -2.94 -15.02
C GLU A 27 -25.13 -3.89 -13.97
N THR A 28 -24.34 -4.88 -13.54
CA THR A 28 -24.80 -5.95 -12.63
C THR A 28 -24.61 -5.60 -11.15
N LYS A 29 -23.81 -4.58 -10.84
CA LYS A 29 -23.33 -4.22 -9.49
C LYS A 29 -22.52 -5.33 -8.79
N ALA A 30 -22.14 -6.38 -9.51
CA ALA A 30 -21.34 -7.47 -8.98
C ALA A 30 -19.86 -7.06 -8.85
N VAL A 31 -19.18 -7.62 -7.85
CA VAL A 31 -17.72 -7.58 -7.76
C VAL A 31 -17.16 -8.62 -8.73
N GLU A 32 -16.19 -8.24 -9.55
CA GLU A 32 -15.54 -9.11 -10.52
C GLU A 32 -14.02 -9.09 -10.33
N PHE A 33 -13.37 -10.20 -10.66
CA PHE A 33 -11.92 -10.24 -10.83
C PHE A 33 -11.53 -9.59 -12.15
N TRP A 34 -10.51 -8.73 -12.12
CA TRP A 34 -9.82 -8.30 -13.31
C TRP A 34 -8.42 -8.88 -13.35
N CYS A 35 -8.16 -9.70 -14.36
CA CYS A 35 -6.90 -10.42 -14.51
C CYS A 35 -6.12 -9.99 -15.75
N ILE A 36 -4.84 -10.34 -15.80
CA ILE A 36 -4.00 -10.13 -17.00
C ILE A 36 -4.13 -11.35 -17.92
N GLY A 37 -4.59 -11.10 -19.14
CA GLY A 37 -4.68 -12.08 -20.21
C GLY A 37 -5.80 -13.10 -20.06
N PRO A 38 -6.05 -13.89 -21.11
CA PRO A 38 -6.70 -15.17 -21.02
C PRO A 38 -5.65 -16.28 -20.93
N LEU A 39 -5.93 -17.32 -20.14
CA LEU A 39 -5.22 -18.59 -20.24
C LEU A 39 -5.44 -19.15 -21.65
N ARG A 40 -4.46 -19.03 -22.56
CA ARG A 40 -4.43 -19.58 -23.93
C ARG A 40 -5.25 -18.83 -24.98
N GLY A 41 -4.62 -17.89 -25.69
CA GLY A 41 -4.98 -17.55 -27.08
C GLY A 41 -6.20 -16.65 -27.33
N GLU A 42 -6.89 -16.15 -26.30
CA GLU A 42 -7.89 -15.08 -26.47
C GLU A 42 -7.24 -13.68 -26.37
N THR A 43 -7.92 -12.65 -26.86
CA THR A 43 -7.44 -11.25 -26.88
C THR A 43 -8.25 -10.32 -25.98
N SER A 44 -9.23 -10.85 -25.24
CA SER A 44 -10.12 -10.06 -24.39
C SER A 44 -9.72 -10.16 -22.92
N PHE A 45 -9.37 -9.01 -22.34
CA PHE A 45 -9.26 -8.78 -20.91
C PHE A 45 -10.66 -8.80 -20.30
N VAL A 46 -11.17 -9.98 -19.94
CA VAL A 46 -12.28 -10.25 -19.01
C VAL A 46 -12.73 -11.69 -19.20
N THR A 47 -13.02 -12.37 -18.10
CA THR A 47 -14.32 -13.03 -17.80
C THR A 47 -14.22 -13.61 -16.41
N ARG A 48 -15.36 -13.72 -15.69
CA ARG A 48 -15.50 -14.54 -14.48
C ARG A 48 -14.69 -15.82 -14.62
N VAL A 49 -13.50 -15.84 -14.06
CA VAL A 49 -12.83 -17.09 -13.80
C VAL A 49 -13.35 -17.46 -12.43
N ASN A 50 -14.17 -18.49 -12.39
CA ASN A 50 -14.04 -19.44 -11.30
C ASN A 50 -12.57 -19.87 -11.35
N ALA A 51 -11.68 -19.10 -10.72
CA ALA A 51 -10.25 -19.32 -10.83
C ALA A 51 -9.99 -20.60 -10.04
N GLY A 52 -9.81 -21.66 -10.82
CA GLY A 52 -9.92 -23.02 -10.38
C GLY A 52 -8.54 -23.59 -10.14
N LEU A 53 -8.18 -23.92 -8.90
CA LEU A 53 -7.03 -24.79 -8.67
C LEU A 53 -7.56 -26.22 -8.55
N THR A 54 -7.23 -27.07 -9.53
CA THR A 54 -7.51 -28.51 -9.43
C THR A 54 -6.31 -29.19 -8.79
N THR A 55 -6.48 -29.67 -7.57
CA THR A 55 -5.48 -30.48 -6.86
C THR A 55 -6.11 -31.78 -6.39
N SER A 56 -5.51 -32.91 -6.77
CA SER A 56 -5.75 -34.25 -6.17
C SER A 56 -7.23 -34.62 -5.91
N GLY A 57 -8.15 -34.39 -6.85
CA GLY A 57 -9.57 -34.76 -6.75
C GLY A 57 -10.51 -33.69 -6.15
N HIS A 58 -10.02 -32.47 -5.96
CA HIS A 58 -10.81 -31.31 -5.57
C HIS A 58 -10.55 -30.16 -6.55
N THR A 59 -11.62 -29.47 -6.95
CA THR A 59 -11.52 -28.22 -7.70
C THR A 59 -11.94 -27.10 -6.75
N THR A 60 -10.96 -26.32 -6.30
CA THR A 60 -11.22 -25.08 -5.57
C THR A 60 -11.54 -24.00 -6.57
N VAL A 61 -12.72 -23.41 -6.47
CA VAL A 61 -13.17 -22.29 -7.27
C VAL A 61 -13.06 -21.02 -6.45
N TRP A 62 -12.18 -20.10 -6.85
CA TRP A 62 -12.11 -18.79 -6.26
C TRP A 62 -13.29 -17.93 -6.72
N ILE A 63 -13.95 -17.31 -5.75
CA ILE A 63 -15.04 -16.36 -5.98
C ILE A 63 -14.65 -14.98 -5.41
N PRO A 64 -15.00 -13.88 -6.08
CA PRO A 64 -14.73 -12.56 -5.55
C PRO A 64 -15.57 -12.34 -4.29
N PRO A 65 -15.03 -11.65 -3.26
CA PRO A 65 -15.77 -11.34 -2.06
C PRO A 65 -16.95 -10.43 -2.39
N GLU A 66 -18.01 -10.56 -1.60
CA GLU A 66 -19.16 -9.68 -1.70
C GLU A 66 -18.77 -8.21 -1.45
N ARG A 67 -19.49 -7.28 -2.09
CA ARG A 67 -19.24 -5.84 -1.96
C ARG A 67 -19.18 -5.37 -0.51
N ASN A 68 -20.00 -5.94 0.36
CA ASN A 68 -20.13 -5.55 1.77
C ASN A 68 -18.92 -5.98 2.62
N ALA A 69 -18.14 -6.96 2.16
CA ALA A 69 -16.91 -7.38 2.81
C ALA A 69 -15.72 -6.44 2.51
N LEU A 70 -15.88 -5.51 1.56
CA LEU A 70 -14.81 -4.65 1.06
C LEU A 70 -14.94 -3.22 1.59
N PRO A 71 -14.07 -2.76 2.51
CA PRO A 71 -14.16 -1.45 3.13
C PRO A 71 -13.65 -0.28 2.26
N TRP A 72 -13.43 -0.49 0.96
CA TRP A 72 -13.05 0.55 0.01
C TRP A 72 -14.04 0.68 -1.15
N VAL A 73 -13.91 1.77 -1.91
CA VAL A 73 -14.65 1.94 -3.18
C VAL A 73 -13.90 1.21 -4.28
N LEU A 74 -14.61 0.30 -4.96
CA LEU A 74 -14.09 -0.45 -6.09
C LEU A 74 -14.02 0.42 -7.34
N PRO A 75 -12.94 0.30 -8.14
CA PRO A 75 -12.89 0.89 -9.47
C PRO A 75 -13.97 0.30 -10.38
N ARG A 76 -14.54 1.13 -11.24
CA ARG A 76 -15.53 0.71 -12.24
C ARG A 76 -14.83 0.02 -13.41
N ARG A 77 -15.36 -1.12 -13.83
CA ARG A 77 -14.70 -1.95 -14.84
C ARG A 77 -14.55 -1.22 -16.18
N GLY A 78 -15.64 -0.66 -16.71
CA GLY A 78 -15.61 0.00 -18.02
C GLY A 78 -14.69 1.23 -18.08
N GLU A 79 -14.54 1.93 -16.94
CA GLU A 79 -13.67 3.11 -16.86
C GLU A 79 -12.19 2.74 -16.86
N VAL A 80 -11.81 1.73 -16.09
CA VAL A 80 -10.42 1.27 -16.09
C VAL A 80 -10.07 0.67 -17.46
N GLU A 81 -10.98 -0.05 -18.14
CA GLU A 81 -10.74 -0.62 -19.48
C GLU A 81 -10.39 0.52 -20.45
N ARG A 82 -11.16 1.61 -20.39
CA ARG A 82 -10.88 2.84 -21.15
C ARG A 82 -9.50 3.44 -20.83
N HIS A 83 -9.09 3.42 -19.57
CA HIS A 83 -7.81 3.98 -19.14
C HIS A 83 -6.59 3.10 -19.43
N VAL A 84 -6.77 1.79 -19.67
CA VAL A 84 -5.66 0.91 -20.08
C VAL A 84 -5.07 1.39 -21.41
N ASP A 85 -5.95 1.68 -22.39
CA ASP A 85 -5.55 2.09 -23.74
C ASP A 85 -5.46 3.62 -23.92
N GLY A 86 -6.26 4.38 -23.18
CA GLY A 86 -6.48 5.82 -23.43
C GLY A 86 -5.70 6.79 -22.53
N ASP A 87 -4.92 6.30 -21.57
CA ASP A 87 -4.19 7.14 -20.61
C ASP A 87 -2.67 6.90 -20.70
N THR A 88 -1.90 7.85 -20.17
CA THR A 88 -0.44 7.73 -20.10
C THR A 88 0.03 7.86 -18.65
N ASP A 89 1.04 7.08 -18.29
CA ASP A 89 1.58 7.05 -16.93
C ASP A 89 2.07 8.44 -16.43
N PRO A 90 2.69 9.30 -17.28
CA PRO A 90 3.02 10.67 -16.86
C PRO A 90 1.79 11.55 -16.61
N CYS A 91 0.72 11.42 -17.40
CA CYS A 91 -0.51 12.18 -17.16
C CYS A 91 -1.19 11.74 -15.86
N TYR A 92 -1.26 10.43 -15.62
CA TYR A 92 -1.77 9.87 -14.36
C TYR A 92 -1.02 10.44 -13.15
N PHE A 93 0.31 10.42 -13.18
CA PHE A 93 1.13 10.95 -12.09
C PHE A 93 0.89 12.45 -11.85
N ARG A 94 0.86 13.26 -12.92
CA ARG A 94 0.65 14.71 -12.78
C ARG A 94 -0.74 15.05 -12.25
N ASP A 95 -1.76 14.29 -12.64
CA ASP A 95 -3.12 14.50 -12.14
C ASP A 95 -3.26 14.05 -10.68
N LEU A 96 -2.58 12.98 -10.26
CA LEU A 96 -2.46 12.61 -8.84
C LEU A 96 -1.72 13.68 -8.03
N LEU A 97 -0.62 14.21 -8.56
CA LEU A 97 0.15 15.27 -7.92
C LEU A 97 -0.73 16.50 -7.73
N ARG A 98 -1.47 16.90 -8.77
CA ARG A 98 -2.45 18.00 -8.69
C ARG A 98 -3.52 17.70 -7.64
N TRP A 99 -4.09 16.49 -7.64
CA TRP A 99 -5.08 16.07 -6.65
C TRP A 99 -4.59 16.24 -5.21
N ILE A 100 -3.35 15.83 -4.93
CA ILE A 100 -2.74 16.00 -3.60
C ILE A 100 -2.52 17.48 -3.29
N THR A 101 -1.94 18.26 -4.21
CA THR A 101 -1.67 19.69 -3.97
C THR A 101 -2.95 20.52 -3.81
N ASP A 102 -4.03 20.12 -4.47
CA ASP A 102 -5.31 20.83 -4.43
C ASP A 102 -6.13 20.49 -3.18
N ASN A 103 -5.74 19.45 -2.43
CA ASN A 103 -6.47 18.99 -1.24
C ASN A 103 -5.66 19.05 0.06
N VAL A 104 -4.34 19.28 0.00
CA VAL A 104 -3.48 19.17 1.18
C VAL A 104 -2.45 20.29 1.20
N ASP A 105 -2.29 20.92 2.36
CA ASP A 105 -1.14 21.76 2.66
C ASP A 105 0.02 20.88 3.15
N LEU A 106 1.17 21.00 2.50
CA LEU A 106 2.41 20.29 2.81
C LEU A 106 3.55 21.29 2.95
N PRO A 107 4.63 20.97 3.69
CA PRO A 107 5.74 21.91 3.90
C PRO A 107 6.41 22.38 2.62
N SER A 108 6.39 21.54 1.58
CA SER A 108 6.90 21.86 0.26
C SER A 108 6.25 20.98 -0.79
N ARG A 109 6.37 21.39 -2.06
CA ARG A 109 5.94 20.59 -3.21
C ARG A 109 6.66 19.25 -3.30
N ALA A 110 7.87 19.12 -2.75
CA ALA A 110 8.60 17.86 -2.74
C ALA A 110 7.85 16.78 -1.94
N PHE A 111 7.22 17.13 -0.82
CA PHE A 111 6.40 16.19 -0.07
C PHE A 111 5.12 15.78 -0.80
N ALA A 112 4.57 16.64 -1.67
CA ALA A 112 3.47 16.25 -2.56
C ALA A 112 3.94 15.19 -3.56
N VAL A 113 5.15 15.34 -4.12
CA VAL A 113 5.78 14.33 -4.99
C VAL A 113 5.98 13.02 -4.25
N LEU A 114 6.46 13.07 -2.99
CA LEU A 114 6.62 11.88 -2.14
C LEU A 114 5.29 11.13 -1.94
N LEU A 115 4.23 11.83 -1.57
CA LEU A 115 2.91 11.23 -1.37
C LEU A 115 2.31 10.70 -2.67
N THR A 116 2.55 11.39 -3.79
CA THR A 116 2.14 10.95 -5.13
C THR A 116 2.85 9.65 -5.51
N ALA A 117 4.17 9.59 -5.31
CA ALA A 117 4.98 8.40 -5.55
C ALA A 117 4.52 7.24 -4.65
N TRP A 118 4.16 7.50 -3.40
CA TRP A 118 3.61 6.50 -2.48
C TRP A 118 2.28 5.93 -2.97
N VAL A 119 1.37 6.77 -3.48
CA VAL A 119 0.09 6.33 -4.07
C VAL A 119 0.37 5.39 -5.26
N VAL A 120 1.23 5.79 -6.19
CA VAL A 120 1.60 4.93 -7.33
C VAL A 120 2.26 3.63 -6.86
N HIS A 121 3.16 3.71 -5.89
CA HIS A 121 3.81 2.57 -5.25
C HIS A 121 2.79 1.55 -4.70
N THR A 122 1.64 1.98 -4.18
CA THR A 122 0.60 1.05 -3.70
C THR A 122 0.08 0.11 -4.79
N PHE A 123 0.09 0.53 -6.06
CA PHE A 123 -0.32 -0.29 -7.20
C PHE A 123 0.75 -1.31 -7.63
N LEU A 124 1.97 -1.15 -7.14
CA LEU A 124 3.11 -2.03 -7.41
C LEU A 124 3.46 -2.91 -6.21
N ILE A 125 2.79 -2.77 -5.06
CA ILE A 125 3.26 -3.25 -3.76
C ILE A 125 3.74 -4.71 -3.77
N ASP A 126 2.99 -5.63 -4.35
CA ASP A 126 3.29 -7.06 -4.47
C ASP A 126 4.45 -7.40 -5.42
N LEU A 127 4.90 -6.44 -6.22
CA LEU A 127 6.07 -6.53 -7.09
C LEU A 127 7.33 -5.95 -6.43
N LEU A 128 7.22 -5.45 -5.19
CA LEU A 128 8.29 -4.77 -4.46
C LEU A 128 8.77 -5.62 -3.28
N SER A 129 10.01 -5.36 -2.86
CA SER A 129 10.64 -6.03 -1.71
C SER A 129 10.52 -5.24 -0.41
N ASP A 130 10.39 -3.92 -0.50
CA ASP A 130 10.36 -3.02 0.66
C ASP A 130 9.30 -1.94 0.45
N SER A 131 8.67 -1.54 1.56
CA SER A 131 7.70 -0.45 1.59
C SER A 131 7.90 0.38 2.87
N PRO A 132 8.16 1.70 2.76
CA PRO A 132 8.30 2.55 3.93
C PRO A 132 6.96 2.84 4.58
N TYR A 133 7.00 3.13 5.88
CA TYR A 133 5.98 3.99 6.47
C TYR A 133 6.21 5.43 6.02
N ILE A 134 5.13 6.14 5.73
CA ILE A 134 5.17 7.61 5.72
C ILE A 134 4.39 8.10 6.94
N LEU A 135 5.07 8.85 7.80
CA LEU A 135 4.47 9.45 9.00
C LEU A 135 4.25 10.93 8.78
N LEU A 136 2.99 11.35 8.81
CA LEU A 136 2.62 12.75 8.96
C LEU A 136 2.65 13.10 10.45
N LEU A 137 3.65 13.86 10.88
CA LEU A 137 3.89 14.20 12.29
C LEU A 137 3.58 15.66 12.56
N GLY A 138 2.75 15.95 13.56
CA GLY A 138 2.57 17.32 14.02
C GLY A 138 1.34 17.51 14.90
N PRO A 139 1.09 18.74 15.39
CA PRO A 139 -0.03 19.03 16.28
C PRO A 139 -1.41 18.70 15.69
N PRO A 140 -2.46 18.57 16.53
CA PRO A 140 -3.84 18.54 16.06
C PRO A 140 -4.15 19.68 15.07
N GLU A 141 -5.11 19.46 14.17
CA GLU A 141 -5.61 20.48 13.22
C GLU A 141 -4.63 20.91 12.10
N TYR A 142 -3.46 20.30 11.98
CA TYR A 142 -2.46 20.61 10.93
C TYR A 142 -2.69 19.80 9.65
N GLY A 143 -3.96 19.58 9.25
CA GLY A 143 -4.30 18.94 7.98
C GLY A 143 -3.94 17.45 7.84
N LYS A 144 -3.37 16.80 8.87
CA LYS A 144 -2.89 15.40 8.85
C LYS A 144 -3.96 14.39 8.40
N SER A 145 -5.13 14.42 9.04
CA SER A 145 -6.24 13.51 8.68
C SER A 145 -6.75 13.78 7.26
N ARG A 146 -6.75 15.05 6.80
CA ARG A 146 -7.12 15.40 5.42
C ARG A 146 -6.12 14.82 4.42
N ALA A 147 -4.82 14.88 4.73
CA ALA A 147 -3.77 14.27 3.92
C ALA A 147 -3.93 12.75 3.82
N LEU A 148 -4.19 12.06 4.95
CA LEU A 148 -4.49 10.62 4.95
C LEU A 148 -5.66 10.29 4.01
N VAL A 149 -6.79 10.97 4.19
CA VAL A 149 -8.00 10.71 3.40
C VAL A 149 -7.75 10.98 1.91
N THR A 150 -7.02 12.05 1.59
CA THR A 150 -6.65 12.41 0.21
C THR A 150 -5.86 11.28 -0.44
N CYS A 151 -4.79 10.80 0.19
CA CYS A 151 -3.93 9.75 -0.37
C CYS A 151 -4.64 8.38 -0.41
N ILE A 152 -5.30 7.98 0.67
CA ILE A 152 -5.89 6.64 0.78
C ILE A 152 -7.10 6.45 -0.14
N SER A 153 -7.80 7.54 -0.47
CA SER A 153 -8.96 7.50 -1.38
C SER A 153 -8.58 7.09 -2.81
N VAL A 154 -7.35 7.39 -3.23
CA VAL A 154 -6.79 7.10 -4.56
C VAL A 154 -5.79 5.93 -4.57
N ALA A 155 -5.39 5.41 -3.40
CA ALA A 155 -4.49 4.27 -3.27
C ALA A 155 -5.17 2.93 -3.62
N ARG A 156 -4.36 1.94 -4.03
CA ARG A 156 -4.81 0.56 -4.25
C ARG A 156 -5.39 -0.02 -2.96
N ARG A 157 -6.66 -0.44 -3.01
CA ARG A 157 -7.39 -1.05 -1.89
C ARG A 157 -7.23 -0.27 -0.57
N GLY A 158 -7.29 1.06 -0.66
CA GLY A 158 -7.02 1.93 0.48
C GLY A 158 -8.06 1.81 1.60
N ILE A 159 -7.60 1.49 2.81
CA ILE A 159 -8.39 1.42 4.04
C ILE A 159 -7.91 2.46 5.04
N LEU A 160 -8.82 3.28 5.55
CA LEU A 160 -8.57 4.23 6.64
C LEU A 160 -9.08 3.66 7.96
N THR A 161 -8.24 3.64 8.99
CA THR A 161 -8.60 3.23 10.35
C THR A 161 -8.00 4.21 11.37
N SER A 162 -8.67 4.42 12.50
CA SER A 162 -8.13 5.19 13.63
C SER A 162 -7.42 4.32 14.68
N THR A 163 -7.49 2.99 14.51
CA THR A 163 -6.94 2.02 15.47
C THR A 163 -6.06 0.99 14.78
N ALA A 164 -4.88 0.75 15.36
CA ALA A 164 -4.00 -0.35 14.99
C ALA A 164 -4.41 -1.66 15.66
N ARG A 165 -5.67 -2.09 15.50
CA ARG A 165 -6.12 -3.37 16.05
C ARG A 165 -5.57 -4.53 15.23
N GLU A 166 -4.78 -5.38 15.88
CA GLU A 166 -4.06 -6.48 15.24
C GLU A 166 -4.90 -7.37 14.35
N ALA A 167 -5.99 -7.93 14.87
CA ALA A 167 -6.79 -8.88 14.11
C ALA A 167 -7.32 -8.29 12.80
N ALA A 168 -7.72 -7.02 12.81
CA ALA A 168 -8.19 -6.33 11.60
C ALA A 168 -7.04 -6.05 10.64
N LEU A 169 -5.91 -5.54 11.13
CA LEU A 169 -4.74 -5.23 10.31
C LEU A 169 -4.15 -6.47 9.63
N ILE A 170 -4.11 -7.60 10.33
CA ILE A 170 -3.70 -8.89 9.78
C ILE A 170 -4.58 -9.28 8.59
N ARG A 171 -5.91 -9.17 8.74
CA ARG A 171 -6.87 -9.48 7.66
C ARG A 171 -6.76 -8.51 6.49
N TYR A 172 -6.57 -7.22 6.77
CA TYR A 172 -6.35 -6.22 5.72
C TYR A 172 -5.07 -6.49 4.91
N ALA A 173 -4.00 -6.94 5.58
CA ALA A 173 -2.74 -7.27 4.91
C ALA A 173 -2.83 -8.59 4.13
N THR A 174 -3.14 -9.69 4.82
CA THR A 174 -3.09 -11.03 4.23
C THR A 174 -4.23 -11.28 3.25
N ASP A 175 -5.48 -11.02 3.66
CA ASP A 175 -6.64 -11.46 2.87
C ASP A 175 -7.04 -10.42 1.81
N LEU A 176 -6.82 -9.14 2.09
CA LEU A 176 -7.25 -8.04 1.22
C LEU A 176 -6.10 -7.37 0.46
N ARG A 177 -4.83 -7.61 0.81
CA ARG A 177 -3.67 -6.88 0.25
C ARG A 177 -3.86 -5.36 0.27
N ALA A 178 -4.46 -4.85 1.33
CA ALA A 178 -4.87 -3.45 1.42
C ALA A 178 -3.70 -2.52 1.76
N SER A 179 -3.71 -1.34 1.13
CA SER A 179 -2.95 -0.20 1.62
C SER A 179 -3.67 0.38 2.83
N VAL A 180 -2.94 0.65 3.91
CA VAL A 180 -3.56 1.07 5.18
C VAL A 180 -3.13 2.48 5.55
N ALA A 181 -4.11 3.32 5.85
CA ALA A 181 -3.93 4.62 6.49
C ALA A 181 -4.35 4.51 7.97
N ILE A 182 -3.45 4.84 8.90
CA ILE A 182 -3.72 4.82 10.34
C ILE A 182 -3.76 6.26 10.86
N ASP A 183 -4.95 6.74 11.23
CA ASP A 183 -5.13 8.06 11.84
C ASP A 183 -4.99 7.95 13.37
N ALA A 184 -3.77 8.08 13.87
CA ALA A 184 -3.46 7.91 15.28
C ALA A 184 -3.09 9.25 15.95
N ILE A 185 -3.56 9.42 17.20
CA ILE A 185 -3.11 10.52 18.06
C ILE A 185 -1.67 10.25 18.53
N ASP A 186 -1.43 9.02 19.01
CA ASP A 186 -0.12 8.51 19.39
C ASP A 186 0.10 7.18 18.68
N PHE A 187 0.80 7.23 17.56
CA PHE A 187 1.06 6.03 16.76
C PHE A 187 1.96 5.05 17.50
N MET A 188 2.96 5.53 18.24
CA MET A 188 3.91 4.68 18.97
C MET A 188 3.22 3.83 20.04
N ALA A 189 2.32 4.43 20.81
CA ALA A 189 1.57 3.71 21.84
C ALA A 189 0.72 2.58 21.23
N GLN A 190 0.17 2.78 20.03
CA GLN A 190 -0.66 1.78 19.38
C GLN A 190 0.14 0.60 18.78
N VAL A 191 1.36 0.84 18.30
CA VAL A 191 2.15 -0.21 17.61
C VAL A 191 3.08 -0.98 18.53
N ARG A 192 3.46 -0.43 19.68
CA ARG A 192 4.39 -1.08 20.63
C ARG A 192 3.98 -2.51 21.02
N PRO A 193 2.69 -2.83 21.27
CA PRO A 193 2.27 -4.21 21.57
C PRO A 193 2.41 -5.19 20.40
N MET A 194 2.67 -4.69 19.18
CA MET A 194 2.66 -5.45 17.93
C MET A 194 3.91 -5.18 17.10
N GLN A 195 5.05 -4.94 17.76
CA GLN A 195 6.30 -4.53 17.13
C GLN A 195 6.70 -5.44 15.96
N ASP A 196 6.54 -6.76 16.11
CA ASP A 196 6.96 -7.74 15.10
C ASP A 196 6.10 -7.64 13.84
N TYR A 197 4.78 -7.44 14.00
CA TYR A 197 3.87 -7.21 12.87
C TYR A 197 4.25 -5.95 12.10
N PHE A 198 4.46 -4.83 12.81
CA PHE A 198 4.80 -3.56 12.16
C PHE A 198 6.22 -3.56 11.57
N ALA A 199 7.16 -4.33 12.13
CA ALA A 199 8.45 -4.56 11.50
C ALA A 199 8.32 -5.38 10.20
N ALA A 200 7.57 -6.48 10.24
CA ALA A 200 7.33 -7.37 9.09
C ALA A 200 6.57 -6.67 7.96
N ARG A 201 5.69 -5.71 8.29
CA ARG A 201 4.90 -4.98 7.30
C ARG A 201 5.71 -4.16 6.27
N THR A 202 6.99 -3.94 6.53
CA THR A 202 7.88 -3.15 5.66
C THR A 202 8.72 -3.96 4.68
N LYS A 203 8.75 -5.29 4.83
CA LYS A 203 9.57 -6.19 4.02
C LYS A 203 8.76 -7.34 3.44
N HIS A 204 8.95 -7.58 2.15
CA HIS A 204 8.35 -8.69 1.41
C HIS A 204 9.39 -9.79 1.21
N ASP A 205 9.83 -10.38 2.32
CA ASP A 205 10.89 -11.41 2.37
C ASP A 205 10.40 -12.77 2.86
N GLY A 206 9.07 -12.94 2.92
CA GLY A 206 8.43 -14.14 3.45
C GLY A 206 8.27 -14.15 4.98
N THR A 207 8.59 -13.05 5.67
CA THR A 207 8.30 -12.91 7.10
C THR A 207 6.79 -12.96 7.36
N VAL A 208 6.37 -13.88 8.23
CA VAL A 208 4.96 -14.08 8.60
C VAL A 208 4.74 -13.89 10.11
N THR A 209 3.58 -13.32 10.45
CA THR A 209 3.09 -13.30 11.82
C THR A 209 2.30 -14.57 12.10
N THR A 210 2.60 -15.25 13.20
CA THR A 210 1.99 -16.54 13.54
C THR A 210 0.94 -16.36 14.64
N ARG A 211 -0.23 -16.99 14.49
CA ARG A 211 -1.27 -17.02 15.52
C ARG A 211 -1.74 -18.45 15.77
N VAL A 212 -1.90 -18.79 17.04
CA VAL A 212 -2.50 -20.05 17.48
C VAL A 212 -4.00 -19.80 17.66
N LEU A 213 -4.80 -20.35 16.74
CA LEU A 213 -6.26 -20.27 16.74
C LEU A 213 -6.89 -21.37 17.60
N ASP A 214 -6.30 -22.57 17.59
CA ASP A 214 -6.75 -23.69 18.42
C ASP A 214 -5.57 -24.53 18.92
N HIS A 215 -5.11 -24.25 20.14
CA HIS A 215 -4.02 -25.00 20.77
C HIS A 215 -4.32 -26.50 20.98
N LYS A 216 -5.58 -26.93 20.89
CA LYS A 216 -6.00 -28.34 21.09
C LYS A 216 -6.06 -29.14 19.80
N ALA A 217 -6.02 -28.49 18.63
CA ALA A 217 -6.07 -29.17 17.33
C ALA A 217 -4.82 -30.03 17.03
N GLY A 218 -3.83 -30.00 17.91
CA GLY A 218 -2.55 -30.69 17.76
C GLY A 218 -1.51 -29.82 17.07
N PRO A 219 -0.28 -30.35 16.92
CA PRO A 219 0.80 -29.60 16.28
C PRO A 219 0.39 -29.24 14.84
N PHE A 220 0.67 -28.00 14.44
CA PHE A 220 0.42 -27.41 13.11
C PHE A 220 -1.05 -27.11 12.74
N LYS A 221 -2.03 -27.92 13.17
CA LYS A 221 -3.46 -27.71 12.78
C LYS A 221 -4.12 -26.51 13.43
N GLY A 222 -3.61 -26.10 14.59
CA GLY A 222 -4.10 -24.98 15.37
C GLY A 222 -3.46 -23.64 15.04
N THR A 223 -2.55 -23.59 14.08
CA THR A 223 -1.66 -22.44 13.84
C THR A 223 -1.86 -21.91 12.43
N GLN A 224 -2.01 -20.59 12.31
CA GLN A 224 -2.08 -19.91 11.03
C GLN A 224 -0.99 -18.85 10.93
N HIS A 225 -0.40 -18.76 9.74
CA HIS A 225 0.61 -17.78 9.38
C HIS A 225 -0.02 -16.71 8.50
N TYR A 226 0.34 -15.46 8.76
CA TYR A 226 -0.22 -14.29 8.10
C TYR A 226 0.88 -13.40 7.57
N GLU A 227 0.77 -13.01 6.32
CA GLU A 227 1.66 -12.02 5.73
C GLU A 227 1.27 -10.61 6.21
N ALA A 228 2.26 -9.85 6.68
CA ALA A 228 2.03 -8.50 7.21
C ALA A 228 2.35 -7.39 6.19
N PHE A 229 3.11 -7.70 5.14
CA PHE A 229 3.66 -6.73 4.19
C PHE A 229 2.58 -5.86 3.54
N GLY A 230 2.84 -4.55 3.45
CA GLY A 230 1.94 -3.64 2.74
C GLY A 230 2.23 -2.16 2.94
N ALA A 231 1.78 -1.38 1.97
CA ALA A 231 1.91 0.08 1.99
C ALA A 231 1.16 0.68 3.19
N THR A 232 1.84 1.57 3.92
CA THR A 232 1.26 2.19 5.11
C THR A 232 1.56 3.68 5.21
N LEU A 233 0.51 4.46 5.47
CA LEU A 233 0.56 5.89 5.73
C LEU A 233 -0.01 6.13 7.13
N VAL A 234 0.65 6.93 7.95
CA VAL A 234 0.25 7.10 9.36
C VAL A 234 0.29 8.54 9.78
N THR A 235 -0.52 8.89 10.77
CA THR A 235 -0.43 10.19 11.47
C THR A 235 -0.05 9.96 12.91
N SER A 236 0.60 10.96 13.50
CA SER A 236 0.83 11.02 14.94
C SER A 236 0.96 12.48 15.38
N ASN A 237 0.61 12.75 16.64
CA ASN A 237 0.97 13.99 17.32
C ASN A 237 2.30 13.85 18.09
N THR A 238 2.78 12.62 18.28
CA THR A 238 4.02 12.29 19.00
C THR A 238 5.05 11.69 18.05
N ALA A 239 6.32 12.04 18.26
CA ALA A 239 7.44 11.49 17.50
C ALA A 239 7.63 9.99 17.77
N LEU A 240 8.29 9.30 16.85
CA LEU A 240 8.65 7.90 17.04
C LEU A 240 9.78 7.81 18.07
N SER A 241 9.65 6.91 19.04
CA SER A 241 10.63 6.76 20.12
C SER A 241 11.51 5.51 19.99
N GLU A 242 11.26 4.64 19.01
CA GLU A 242 11.91 3.34 18.88
C GLU A 242 12.53 3.15 17.49
N ASP A 243 13.79 2.74 17.43
CA ASP A 243 14.54 2.61 16.17
C ASP A 243 13.93 1.58 15.21
N TRP A 244 13.34 0.50 15.74
CA TRP A 244 12.78 -0.57 14.92
C TRP A 244 11.66 -0.08 13.99
N ILE A 245 10.97 1.02 14.32
CA ILE A 245 9.99 1.65 13.42
C ILE A 245 10.51 2.96 12.83
N ALA A 246 11.26 3.77 13.59
CA ALA A 246 11.80 5.04 13.12
C ALA A 246 12.73 4.86 11.91
N SER A 247 13.62 3.87 11.96
CA SER A 247 14.52 3.55 10.84
C SER A 247 13.80 3.10 9.56
N ARG A 248 12.52 2.73 9.66
CA ARG A 248 11.63 2.27 8.57
C ARG A 248 10.57 3.30 8.16
N THR A 249 10.68 4.52 8.67
CA THR A 249 9.69 5.58 8.46
C THR A 249 10.32 6.80 7.81
N LEU A 250 9.59 7.38 6.86
CA LEU A 250 9.84 8.70 6.27
C LEU A 250 8.92 9.71 6.97
N VAL A 251 9.51 10.61 7.77
CA VAL A 251 8.75 11.57 8.59
C VAL A 251 8.53 12.86 7.82
N VAL A 252 7.26 13.22 7.62
CA VAL A 252 6.82 14.48 7.03
C VAL A 252 6.21 15.32 8.12
N MET A 253 6.86 16.44 8.45
CA MET A 253 6.32 17.40 9.42
C MET A 253 5.07 18.04 8.84
N ALA A 254 3.94 17.93 9.52
CA ALA A 254 2.70 18.57 9.12
C ALA A 254 2.83 20.10 9.26
N CYS A 255 2.33 20.85 8.29
CA CYS A 255 2.26 22.30 8.37
C CYS A 255 0.83 22.75 8.71
N ARG A 256 0.72 23.94 9.30
CA ARG A 256 -0.59 24.54 9.57
C ARG A 256 -1.27 24.83 8.25
N GLY A 257 -2.52 24.39 8.11
CA GLY A 257 -3.33 24.71 6.94
C GLY A 257 -3.50 26.22 6.81
N VAL A 258 -3.18 26.75 5.63
CA VAL A 258 -3.35 28.17 5.29
C VAL A 258 -4.43 28.37 4.23
N ARG A 259 -4.81 27.29 3.53
CA ARG A 259 -5.87 27.29 2.53
C ARG A 259 -7.17 26.70 3.09
N ASP A 260 -8.27 27.32 2.70
CA ASP A 260 -9.59 26.74 2.86
C ASP A 260 -9.84 25.77 1.70
N PHE A 261 -10.08 24.51 2.06
CA PHE A 261 -10.42 23.48 1.09
C PHE A 261 -11.91 23.16 1.16
N PRO A 262 -12.56 22.85 0.02
CA PRO A 262 -13.90 22.29 0.04
C PRO A 262 -13.94 21.02 0.91
N ALA A 263 -14.95 20.96 1.78
CA ALA A 263 -15.27 19.77 2.56
C ALA A 263 -16.66 19.25 2.14
N PRO A 264 -16.84 17.93 1.92
CA PRO A 264 -15.84 16.85 2.03
C PRO A 264 -14.94 16.70 0.79
N ILE A 265 -13.87 15.90 0.90
CA ILE A 265 -13.05 15.47 -0.25
C ILE A 265 -13.94 14.77 -1.28
N ASP A 266 -13.80 15.15 -2.55
CA ASP A 266 -14.59 14.61 -3.64
C ASP A 266 -14.21 13.15 -3.96
N LYS A 267 -15.01 12.22 -3.43
CA LYS A 267 -14.83 10.78 -3.64
C LYS A 267 -15.05 10.37 -5.10
N SER A 268 -15.80 11.14 -5.89
CA SER A 268 -16.03 10.83 -7.30
C SER A 268 -14.76 11.08 -8.12
N LEU A 269 -14.06 12.19 -7.87
CA LEU A 269 -12.76 12.47 -8.49
C LEU A 269 -11.69 11.48 -8.01
N ALA A 270 -11.69 11.12 -6.73
CA ALA A 270 -10.78 10.11 -6.21
C ALA A 270 -10.99 8.73 -6.89
N LEU A 271 -12.25 8.37 -7.19
CA LEU A 271 -12.56 7.14 -7.89
C LEU A 271 -11.95 7.11 -9.30
N VAL A 272 -12.05 8.22 -10.05
CA VAL A 272 -11.44 8.33 -11.39
C VAL A 272 -9.93 8.12 -11.33
N LEU A 273 -9.25 8.70 -10.34
CA LEU A 273 -7.80 8.51 -10.18
C LEU A 273 -7.45 7.07 -9.77
N LYS A 274 -8.27 6.44 -8.92
CA LYS A 274 -8.11 5.02 -8.57
C LYS A 274 -8.27 4.12 -9.79
N GLU A 275 -9.22 4.42 -10.66
CA GLU A 275 -9.44 3.66 -11.91
C GLU A 275 -8.21 3.72 -12.82
N ARG A 276 -7.63 4.91 -12.97
CA ARG A 276 -6.37 5.10 -13.70
C ARG A 276 -5.20 4.36 -13.05
N GLY A 277 -5.15 4.31 -11.73
CA GLY A 277 -4.16 3.51 -10.98
C GLY A 277 -4.30 2.01 -11.22
N THR A 278 -5.53 1.48 -11.28
CA THR A 278 -5.78 0.07 -11.63
C THR A 278 -5.36 -0.21 -13.07
N ALA A 279 -5.59 0.71 -14.01
CA ALA A 279 -5.12 0.60 -15.39
C ALA A 279 -3.58 0.63 -15.48
N PHE A 280 -2.93 1.53 -14.72
CA PHE A 280 -1.47 1.57 -14.58
C PHE A 280 -0.93 0.21 -14.09
N ARG A 281 -1.53 -0.36 -13.04
CA ARG A 281 -1.15 -1.70 -12.55
C ARG A 281 -1.28 -2.75 -13.65
N ALA A 282 -2.38 -2.77 -14.40
CA ALA A 282 -2.56 -3.72 -15.50
C ALA A 282 -1.42 -3.64 -16.52
N ARG A 283 -1.04 -2.43 -16.95
CA ARG A 283 0.11 -2.21 -17.86
C ARG A 283 1.41 -2.71 -17.25
N MET A 284 1.65 -2.47 -15.96
CA MET A 284 2.87 -2.90 -15.29
C MET A 284 2.96 -4.42 -15.16
N MET A 285 1.86 -5.10 -14.83
CA MET A 285 1.88 -6.55 -14.76
C MET A 285 1.97 -7.20 -16.15
N GLN A 286 1.35 -6.61 -17.19
CA GLN A 286 1.59 -7.02 -18.59
C GLN A 286 3.05 -6.88 -18.98
N ARG A 287 3.70 -5.79 -18.56
CA ARG A 287 5.13 -5.59 -18.77
C ARG A 287 5.96 -6.66 -18.09
N VAL A 288 5.65 -7.01 -16.83
CA VAL A 288 6.31 -8.12 -16.13
C VAL A 288 6.11 -9.44 -16.86
N LEU A 289 4.91 -9.70 -17.39
CA LEU A 289 4.64 -10.91 -18.18
C LEU A 289 5.48 -10.96 -19.47
N ALA A 290 5.68 -9.81 -20.13
CA ALA A 290 6.43 -9.72 -21.38
C ALA A 290 7.96 -9.69 -21.19
N GLU A 291 8.44 -8.98 -20.16
CA GLU A 291 9.87 -8.69 -19.92
C GLU A 291 10.46 -9.53 -18.78
N GLY A 292 9.63 -10.25 -18.02
CA GLY A 292 10.01 -11.09 -16.87
C GLY A 292 10.22 -10.32 -15.56
N SER A 293 10.40 -9.00 -15.60
CA SER A 293 10.62 -8.17 -14.40
C SER A 293 10.34 -6.69 -14.67
N LEU A 294 10.19 -5.90 -13.60
CA LEU A 294 10.23 -4.44 -13.67
C LEU A 294 11.69 -3.93 -13.72
N PRO A 295 11.93 -2.69 -14.19
CA PRO A 295 13.24 -2.06 -14.12
C PRO A 295 13.81 -2.04 -12.70
N ILE A 296 15.13 -2.09 -12.59
CA ILE A 296 15.81 -1.97 -11.29
C ILE A 296 15.66 -0.52 -10.78
N PRO A 297 15.17 -0.32 -9.55
CA PRO A 297 14.98 1.01 -9.00
C PRO A 297 16.29 1.79 -8.88
N GLN A 298 16.26 3.09 -9.19
CA GLN A 298 17.39 3.97 -8.90
C GLN A 298 17.57 4.10 -7.39
N ARG A 299 18.79 3.83 -6.92
CA ARG A 299 19.13 3.96 -5.51
C ARG A 299 19.23 5.44 -5.11
N MET A 300 18.37 5.85 -4.16
CA MET A 300 18.30 7.24 -3.69
C MET A 300 19.23 7.55 -2.51
N ALA A 301 19.60 6.53 -1.73
CA ALA A 301 20.45 6.66 -0.54
C ALA A 301 21.15 5.32 -0.23
N PRO A 302 22.23 5.32 0.58
CA PRO A 302 22.81 4.10 1.11
C PRO A 302 21.96 3.48 2.23
N GLY A 303 22.22 2.20 2.52
CA GLY A 303 21.61 1.46 3.62
C GLY A 303 20.08 1.42 3.58
N ARG A 304 19.46 1.30 4.76
CA ARG A 304 18.00 1.13 4.93
C ARG A 304 17.17 2.26 4.32
N LEU A 305 17.68 3.49 4.31
CA LEU A 305 17.01 4.62 3.65
C LEU A 305 16.89 4.38 2.14
N GLY A 306 17.94 3.83 1.52
CA GLY A 306 17.90 3.42 0.12
C GLY A 306 16.84 2.36 -0.15
N ASP A 307 16.81 1.31 0.68
CA ASP A 307 15.88 0.18 0.53
C ASP A 307 14.43 0.67 0.58
N MET A 308 14.09 1.50 1.57
CA MET A 308 12.76 2.13 1.69
C MET A 308 12.38 3.01 0.50
N MET A 309 13.33 3.73 -0.07
CA MET A 309 13.05 4.66 -1.16
C MET A 309 13.06 3.98 -2.53
N ALA A 310 13.51 2.73 -2.64
CA ALA A 310 13.60 2.00 -3.89
C ALA A 310 12.22 1.86 -4.57
N GLY A 311 11.19 1.40 -3.84
CA GLY A 311 9.84 1.29 -4.38
C GLY A 311 9.24 2.64 -4.83
N LEU A 312 9.56 3.72 -4.09
CA LEU A 312 9.13 5.08 -4.44
C LEU A 312 9.86 5.61 -5.68
N ALA A 313 11.16 5.30 -5.82
CA ALA A 313 11.95 5.63 -7.00
C ALA A 313 11.43 4.89 -8.24
N LEU A 314 11.09 3.61 -8.10
CA LEU A 314 10.52 2.82 -9.19
C LEU A 314 9.18 3.40 -9.65
N ALA A 315 8.32 3.80 -8.72
CA ALA A 315 7.06 4.46 -9.04
C ALA A 315 7.28 5.71 -9.91
N LEU A 316 8.29 6.54 -9.62
CA LEU A 316 8.64 7.70 -10.44
C LEU A 316 9.26 7.31 -11.79
N GLN A 317 10.16 6.32 -11.82
CA GLN A 317 10.76 5.83 -13.07
C GLN A 317 9.73 5.30 -14.06
N LEU A 318 8.67 4.67 -13.56
CA LEU A 318 7.61 4.08 -14.38
C LEU A 318 6.55 5.10 -14.80
N THR A 319 6.44 6.24 -14.11
CA THR A 319 5.38 7.21 -14.38
C THR A 319 5.90 8.53 -14.93
N ASP A 320 6.70 9.29 -14.18
CA ASP A 320 7.28 10.55 -14.63
C ASP A 320 8.70 10.72 -14.05
N PRO A 321 9.75 10.24 -14.77
CA PRO A 321 11.13 10.28 -14.30
C PRO A 321 11.68 11.68 -14.03
N SER A 322 11.03 12.74 -14.54
CA SER A 322 11.45 14.12 -14.31
C SER A 322 11.40 14.54 -12.83
N TYR A 323 10.65 13.80 -12.00
CA TYR A 323 10.57 14.02 -10.55
C TYR A 323 11.60 13.24 -9.73
N LEU A 324 12.44 12.39 -10.33
CA LEU A 324 13.51 11.66 -9.62
C LEU A 324 14.48 12.59 -8.86
N PRO A 325 14.94 13.74 -9.41
CA PRO A 325 15.78 14.67 -8.67
C PRO A 325 15.11 15.23 -7.40
N VAL A 326 13.78 15.38 -7.41
CA VAL A 326 13.02 15.84 -6.24
C VAL A 326 13.04 14.78 -5.13
N LEU A 327 12.88 13.50 -5.50
CA LEU A 327 12.96 12.40 -4.54
C LEU A 327 14.39 12.25 -3.99
N HIS A 328 15.42 12.45 -4.82
CA HIS A 328 16.80 12.45 -4.37
C HIS A 328 17.08 13.55 -3.33
N GLY A 329 16.62 14.79 -3.56
CA GLY A 329 16.76 15.87 -2.58
C GLY A 329 16.02 15.59 -1.25
N LEU A 330 14.89 14.90 -1.30
CA LEU A 330 14.22 14.41 -0.09
C LEU A 330 15.04 13.32 0.62
N ALA A 331 15.67 12.41 -0.12
CA ALA A 331 16.54 11.39 0.45
C ALA A 331 17.69 12.02 1.25
N GLU A 332 18.32 13.06 0.69
CA GLU A 332 19.35 13.83 1.38
C GLU A 332 18.82 14.51 2.65
N THR A 333 17.61 15.08 2.57
CA THR A 333 16.94 15.72 3.72
C THR A 333 16.67 14.69 4.84
N PHE A 334 16.13 13.51 4.51
CA PHE A 334 15.90 12.44 5.48
C PHE A 334 17.20 11.89 6.06
N ALA A 335 18.25 11.76 5.24
CA ALA A 335 19.56 11.32 5.70
C ALA A 335 20.18 12.33 6.67
N ALA A 336 20.05 13.63 6.40
CA ALA A 336 20.51 14.69 7.28
C ALA A 336 19.76 14.68 8.63
N ALA A 337 18.42 14.57 8.59
CA ALA A 337 17.61 14.50 9.81
C ALA A 337 18.01 13.33 10.73
N ARG A 338 18.22 12.14 10.14
CA ARG A 338 18.65 10.94 10.89
C ARG A 338 20.04 11.09 11.52
N LYS A 339 20.96 11.81 10.86
CA LYS A 339 22.29 12.08 11.42
C LYS A 339 22.22 13.04 12.61
N ALA A 340 21.35 14.04 12.54
CA ALA A 340 21.16 14.99 13.64
C ALA A 340 20.62 14.30 14.90
N GLU A 341 19.61 13.42 14.76
CA GLU A 341 19.05 12.65 15.89
C GLU A 341 20.11 11.77 16.60
N VAL A 342 21.01 11.14 15.84
CA VAL A 342 22.11 10.34 16.41
C VAL A 342 23.12 11.24 17.15
N GLY A 343 23.42 12.42 16.60
CA GLY A 343 24.30 13.40 17.23
C GLY A 343 23.77 13.88 18.58
N ASP A 344 22.50 14.27 18.62
CA ASP A 344 21.84 14.72 19.85
C ASP A 344 21.82 13.62 20.92
N THR A 345 21.60 12.37 20.52
CA THR A 345 21.62 11.22 21.45
C THR A 345 23.02 11.01 22.04
N PHE A 346 24.06 11.09 21.20
CA PHE A 346 25.45 10.93 21.65
C PHE A 346 25.89 12.04 22.60
N GLU A 347 25.51 13.30 22.34
CA GLU A 347 25.80 14.42 23.25
C GLU A 347 25.08 14.25 24.61
N VAL A 348 23.83 13.79 24.60
CA VAL A 348 23.07 13.51 25.82
C VAL A 348 23.68 12.37 26.64
N ASP A 349 24.14 11.31 25.99
CA ASP A 349 24.79 10.19 26.67
C ASP A 349 26.18 10.58 27.21
N LEU A 350 26.96 11.38 26.48
CA LEU A 350 28.23 11.93 26.96
C LEU A 350 28.06 12.82 28.19
N LEU A 351 26.99 13.63 28.23
CA LEU A 351 26.64 14.47 29.38
C LEU A 351 26.21 13.63 30.59
N ARG A 352 25.52 12.50 30.39
CA ARG A 352 25.17 11.57 31.47
C ARG A 352 26.40 10.89 32.06
N ASP A 353 27.35 10.48 31.22
CA ASP A 353 28.60 9.85 31.65
C ASP A 353 29.54 10.84 32.37
N CYS A 354 29.41 12.14 32.11
CA CYS A 354 30.16 13.19 32.82
C CYS A 354 29.54 13.59 34.17
N ILE A 355 28.28 13.19 34.44
CA ILE A 355 27.54 13.52 35.68
C ILE A 355 27.45 12.30 36.63
N ALA A 356 27.71 11.09 36.12
CA ALA A 356 27.90 9.87 36.91
C ALA A 356 29.33 9.78 37.48
#